data_AF-A0A327U5N5-F1
#
_entry.id   AF-A0A327U5N5-F1
#
_cell.length_a   1.000
_cell.length_b   1.000
_cell.length_c   1.000
_cell.angle_alpha   90.00
_cell.angle_beta   90.00
_cell.angle_gamma   90.00
#
_symmetry.space_group_name_H-M   'P 1'
#
loop_
_entity.id
_entity.type
_entity.pdbx_description
1 polymer ?
#
loop_
_entity_poly.entity_id
_entity_poly.type
_entity_poly.pdbx_seq_one_letter_code
_entity_poly.pdbx_strand_id
1 'polypeptide(L)'
;MQDIDAFSLTRVRLRHYRSIAEADVSLGQLLLLVGPNGSGKSNFLDALRLLSDSLQTSLDQALRSRGGVAEVRRRSTGHPTHFSIDLEFRGPGYEGEYGFEVAAVRGGGFRVSRENCGVWLDAGRGDGSRRADAYFRIDKGVLAESSEPVMPPVSGQRLYLVSAAGLDVFRPAFDGLAGISVFSLNPDVMRQPQTPDTGEFLNRDGANIASVLHRLEPADKGRIEAYLQQIVPGMHEVSRSELGNWETLEFAQDVPGAKNPWRFQAQSVSDGTLRALGVLVALFAGTGSTLSTVGIEEPESALHPAAAGVLLDALRDASERRQVIVTSHSPDLLDRHDFEFSQLRAVRSIGGETRIGPLDEAGALAMREQLYTPGELLRTDQLLPETAR
;
A
#
# COMPACT_ATOMS: atom_id res chain seq x y z
N MET A 1 0.82 -20.61 -9.43
CA MET A 1 0.38 -19.41 -8.68
C MET A 1 -1.04 -19.72 -8.21
N GLN A 2 -1.23 -20.09 -6.94
CA GLN A 2 -2.57 -20.28 -6.40
C GLN A 2 -3.23 -18.90 -6.39
N ASP A 3 -4.40 -18.76 -7.03
CA ASP A 3 -5.16 -17.52 -6.95
C ASP A 3 -5.59 -17.34 -5.49
N ILE A 4 -5.05 -16.30 -4.87
CA ILE A 4 -5.49 -15.88 -3.54
C ILE A 4 -6.95 -15.45 -3.68
N ASP A 5 -7.80 -16.03 -2.84
CA ASP A 5 -9.22 -15.69 -2.75
C ASP A 5 -9.42 -14.36 -1.98
N ALA A 6 -8.68 -13.33 -2.38
CA ALA A 6 -8.69 -12.01 -1.76
C ALA A 6 -8.60 -10.90 -2.81
N PHE A 7 -9.09 -9.72 -2.45
CA PHE A 7 -9.01 -8.53 -3.29
C PHE A 7 -7.56 -8.18 -3.63
N SER A 8 -7.27 -7.91 -4.89
CA SER A 8 -5.97 -7.46 -5.37
C SER A 8 -6.11 -6.50 -6.56
N LEU A 9 -5.25 -5.49 -6.60
CA LEU A 9 -5.09 -4.62 -7.77
C LEU A 9 -4.28 -5.35 -8.83
N THR A 10 -4.69 -5.28 -10.10
CA THR A 10 -3.95 -5.86 -11.24
C THR A 10 -3.23 -4.78 -12.04
N ARG A 11 -3.77 -3.56 -12.06
CA ARG A 11 -3.18 -2.43 -12.78
C ARG A 11 -3.51 -1.10 -12.11
N VAL A 12 -2.54 -0.18 -12.12
CA VAL A 12 -2.70 1.19 -11.64
C VAL A 12 -2.20 2.15 -12.71
N ARG A 13 -3.07 3.05 -13.15
CA ARG A 13 -2.75 4.15 -14.05
C ARG A 13 -2.90 5.48 -13.33
N LEU A 14 -1.87 6.31 -13.40
CA LEU A 14 -1.85 7.64 -12.79
C LEU A 14 -1.54 8.68 -13.85
N ARG A 15 -2.25 9.80 -13.82
CA ARG A 15 -1.94 10.96 -14.67
C ARG A 15 -1.91 12.23 -13.85
N HIS A 16 -0.87 13.02 -14.06
CA HIS A 16 -0.66 14.34 -13.47
C HIS A 16 -0.76 14.36 -11.93
N TYR A 17 -0.29 13.31 -11.26
CA TYR A 17 -0.31 13.15 -9.81
C TYR A 17 1.05 13.49 -9.19
N ARG A 18 1.16 14.58 -8.43
CA ARG A 18 2.40 15.07 -7.81
C ARG A 18 3.59 15.07 -8.79
N SER A 19 4.61 14.23 -8.59
CA SER A 19 5.76 14.14 -9.51
C SER A 19 5.53 13.23 -10.72
N ILE A 20 4.45 12.47 -10.75
CA ILE A 20 4.11 11.48 -11.77
C ILE A 20 3.32 12.19 -12.89
N ALA A 21 3.93 12.28 -14.07
CA ALA A 21 3.26 12.82 -15.26
C ALA A 21 2.27 11.80 -15.82
N GLU A 22 2.74 10.58 -16.04
CA GLU A 22 1.97 9.41 -16.42
C GLU A 22 2.67 8.17 -15.86
N ALA A 23 1.89 7.21 -15.36
CA ALA A 23 2.38 5.89 -14.99
C ALA A 23 1.30 4.86 -15.36
N ASP A 24 1.74 3.71 -15.84
CA ASP A 24 0.89 2.56 -16.10
C ASP A 24 1.62 1.31 -15.58
N VAL A 25 1.17 0.81 -14.44
CA VAL A 25 1.90 -0.20 -13.66
C VAL A 25 1.01 -1.42 -13.48
N SER A 26 1.42 -2.57 -14.02
CA SER A 26 0.85 -3.87 -13.69
C SER A 26 1.38 -4.36 -12.35
N LEU A 27 0.52 -4.94 -11.51
CA LEU A 27 0.83 -5.38 -10.16
C LEU A 27 0.68 -6.90 -10.05
N GLY A 28 1.60 -7.53 -9.32
CA GLY A 28 1.47 -8.91 -8.84
C GLY A 28 1.04 -8.94 -7.38
N GLN A 29 1.16 -10.11 -6.74
CA GLN A 29 0.90 -10.22 -5.30
C GLN A 29 1.96 -9.52 -4.45
N LEU A 30 3.20 -9.52 -4.91
CA LEU A 30 4.28 -8.72 -4.34
C LEU A 30 4.81 -7.76 -5.41
N LEU A 31 4.86 -6.47 -5.08
CA LEU A 31 5.44 -5.44 -5.92
C LEU A 31 6.39 -4.55 -5.11
N LEU A 32 7.64 -4.47 -5.54
CA LEU A 32 8.65 -3.57 -5.02
C LEU A 32 8.90 -2.45 -6.04
N LEU A 33 8.57 -1.23 -5.65
CA LEU A 33 8.96 0.00 -6.34
C LEU A 33 10.37 0.38 -5.85
N VAL A 34 11.35 0.30 -6.74
CA VAL A 34 12.76 0.45 -6.39
C VAL A 34 13.39 1.63 -7.12
N GLY A 35 14.12 2.46 -6.37
CA GLY A 35 14.84 3.59 -6.95
C GLY A 35 15.39 4.53 -5.88
N PRO A 36 16.18 5.54 -6.26
CA PRO A 36 16.79 6.47 -5.31
C PRO A 36 15.75 7.33 -4.58
N ASN A 37 16.19 8.01 -3.52
CA ASN A 37 15.35 8.95 -2.79
C ASN A 37 14.92 10.12 -3.68
N GLY A 38 13.68 10.60 -3.49
CA GLY A 38 13.09 11.66 -4.33
C GLY A 38 12.68 11.24 -5.75
N SER A 39 12.76 9.95 -6.11
CA SER A 39 12.35 9.47 -7.45
C SER A 39 10.84 9.44 -7.69
N GLY A 40 10.01 9.50 -6.63
CA GLY A 40 8.55 9.52 -6.71
C GLY A 40 7.84 8.23 -6.26
N LYS A 41 8.56 7.26 -5.69
CA LYS A 41 8.01 6.00 -5.16
C LYS A 41 6.85 6.23 -4.19
N SER A 42 7.05 7.08 -3.18
CA SER A 42 6.02 7.42 -2.18
C SER A 42 4.81 8.11 -2.80
N ASN A 43 4.95 8.80 -3.93
CA ASN A 43 3.80 9.41 -4.61
C ASN A 43 2.88 8.37 -5.25
N PHE A 44 3.41 7.21 -5.65
CA PHE A 44 2.58 6.10 -6.13
C PHE A 44 1.74 5.50 -4.99
N LEU A 45 2.38 5.21 -3.84
CA LEU A 45 1.64 4.74 -2.65
C LEU A 45 0.67 5.80 -2.13
N ASP A 46 1.03 7.09 -2.16
CA ASP A 46 0.14 8.17 -1.77
C ASP A 46 -1.10 8.28 -2.66
N ALA A 47 -1.02 7.93 -3.95
CA ALA A 47 -2.18 7.89 -4.84
C ALA A 47 -3.19 6.80 -4.41
N LEU A 48 -2.71 5.60 -4.08
CA LEU A 48 -3.54 4.52 -3.53
C LEU A 48 -4.14 4.92 -2.17
N ARG A 49 -3.34 5.62 -1.35
CA ARG A 49 -3.78 6.18 -0.07
C ARG A 49 -4.88 7.23 -0.26
N LEU A 50 -4.76 8.12 -1.26
CA LEU A 50 -5.75 9.15 -1.55
C LEU A 50 -7.09 8.52 -1.93
N LEU A 51 -7.07 7.50 -2.78
CA LEU A 51 -8.26 6.73 -3.15
C LEU A 51 -8.95 6.18 -1.90
N SER A 52 -8.23 5.38 -1.10
CA SER A 52 -8.77 4.73 0.10
C SER A 52 -9.32 5.78 1.08
N ASP A 53 -8.56 6.85 1.36
CA ASP A 53 -9.02 7.98 2.19
C ASP A 53 -10.32 8.60 1.68
N SER A 54 -10.43 8.76 0.36
CA SER A 54 -11.58 9.41 -0.28
C SER A 54 -12.85 8.57 -0.19
N LEU A 55 -12.70 7.23 -0.18
CA LEU A 55 -13.80 6.29 -0.04
C LEU A 55 -14.22 6.08 1.42
N GLN A 56 -13.28 6.06 2.36
CA GLN A 56 -13.56 5.93 3.79
C GLN A 56 -14.11 7.21 4.43
N THR A 57 -13.67 8.39 3.96
CA THR A 57 -14.06 9.69 4.53
C THR A 57 -14.77 10.55 3.48
N SER A 58 -14.06 11.51 2.88
CA SER A 58 -14.50 12.27 1.72
C SER A 58 -13.28 12.73 0.92
N LEU A 59 -13.47 12.94 -0.37
CA LEU A 59 -12.40 13.44 -1.24
C LEU A 59 -11.89 14.82 -0.78
N ASP A 60 -12.77 15.70 -0.28
CA ASP A 60 -12.35 17.02 0.24
C ASP A 60 -11.39 16.87 1.44
N GLN A 61 -11.74 16.04 2.42
CA GLN A 61 -10.88 15.78 3.57
C GLN A 61 -9.55 15.12 3.17
N ALA A 62 -9.62 14.16 2.25
CA ALA A 62 -8.45 13.43 1.75
C ALA A 62 -7.48 14.35 0.97
N LEU A 63 -7.99 15.35 0.26
CA LEU A 63 -7.18 16.38 -0.40
C LEU A 63 -6.63 17.40 0.59
N ARG A 64 -7.44 17.87 1.55
CA ARG A 64 -7.01 18.85 2.57
C ARG A 64 -5.89 18.32 3.46
N SER A 65 -5.93 17.05 3.85
CA SER A 65 -4.85 16.41 4.62
C SER A 65 -3.51 16.38 3.86
N ARG A 66 -3.53 16.61 2.55
CA ARG A 66 -2.36 16.72 1.66
C ARG A 66 -2.00 18.17 1.28
N GLY A 67 -2.62 19.16 1.91
CA GLY A 67 -2.42 20.58 1.57
C GLY A 67 -3.33 21.10 0.45
N GLY A 68 -4.33 20.31 0.04
CA GLY A 68 -5.34 20.66 -0.96
C GLY A 68 -5.00 20.17 -2.37
N VAL A 69 -5.94 20.37 -3.30
CA VAL A 69 -5.86 19.88 -4.69
C VAL A 69 -4.62 20.38 -5.44
N ALA A 70 -4.13 21.58 -5.11
CA ALA A 70 -2.98 22.18 -5.76
C ALA A 70 -1.66 21.43 -5.47
N GLU A 71 -1.54 20.83 -4.29
CA GLU A 71 -0.37 20.04 -3.86
C GLU A 71 -0.40 18.61 -4.40
N VAL A 72 -1.59 18.05 -4.59
CA VAL A 72 -1.78 16.72 -5.17
C VAL A 72 -1.57 16.72 -6.68
N ARG A 73 -1.94 17.80 -7.35
CA ARG A 73 -1.76 17.97 -8.80
C ARG A 73 -0.30 18.17 -9.16
N ARG A 74 0.09 17.66 -10.34
CA ARG A 74 1.44 17.85 -10.84
C ARG A 74 1.80 19.32 -11.01
N ARG A 75 2.96 19.69 -10.44
CA ARG A 75 3.63 20.95 -10.73
C ARG A 75 4.39 20.81 -12.04
N SER A 76 3.92 21.48 -13.10
CA SER A 76 4.61 21.56 -14.38
C SER A 76 4.38 22.91 -15.04
N THR A 77 5.18 23.21 -16.07
CA THR A 77 5.09 24.43 -16.89
C THR A 77 3.76 24.54 -17.64
N GLY A 78 3.16 23.41 -18.02
CA GLY A 78 1.84 23.34 -18.67
C GLY A 78 0.65 23.46 -17.70
N HIS A 79 0.89 23.45 -16.38
CA HIS A 79 -0.13 23.57 -15.33
C HIS A 79 -1.36 22.67 -15.54
N PRO A 80 -1.20 21.33 -15.64
CA PRO A 80 -2.31 20.40 -15.88
C PRO A 80 -3.41 20.63 -14.86
N THR A 81 -4.62 20.99 -15.27
CA THR A 81 -5.69 21.41 -14.34
C THR A 81 -6.39 20.24 -13.64
N HIS A 82 -6.01 19.01 -13.98
CA HIS A 82 -6.62 17.78 -13.50
C HIS A 82 -5.56 16.74 -13.15
N PHE A 83 -5.94 15.76 -12.34
CA PHE A 83 -5.22 14.51 -12.16
C PHE A 83 -6.21 13.34 -12.20
N SER A 84 -5.76 12.15 -12.59
CA SER A 84 -6.58 10.93 -12.56
C SER A 84 -5.88 9.76 -11.90
N ILE A 85 -6.70 8.90 -11.30
CA ILE A 85 -6.32 7.61 -10.75
C ILE A 85 -7.31 6.60 -11.34
N ASP A 86 -6.79 5.66 -12.12
CA ASP A 86 -7.58 4.62 -12.78
C ASP A 86 -6.96 3.25 -12.44
N LEU A 87 -7.80 2.28 -12.07
CA LEU A 87 -7.38 1.03 -11.44
C LEU A 87 -8.13 -0.15 -12.05
N GLU A 88 -7.44 -1.28 -12.19
CA GLU A 88 -8.03 -2.58 -12.48
C GLU A 88 -7.78 -3.47 -11.26
N PHE A 89 -8.78 -4.28 -10.88
CA PHE A 89 -8.74 -5.12 -9.70
C PHE A 89 -9.50 -6.44 -9.91
N ARG A 90 -9.24 -7.39 -9.02
CA ARG A 90 -9.91 -8.69 -8.96
C ARG A 90 -10.15 -9.10 -7.51
N GLY A 91 -11.15 -9.94 -7.30
CA GLY A 91 -11.47 -10.55 -6.01
C GLY A 91 -12.21 -11.87 -6.18
N PRO A 92 -12.73 -12.45 -5.08
CA PRO A 92 -13.45 -13.73 -5.09
C PRO A 92 -14.65 -13.75 -6.03
N GLY A 93 -14.48 -14.31 -7.23
CA GLY A 93 -15.54 -14.42 -8.23
C GLY A 93 -15.90 -13.13 -8.97
N TYR A 94 -15.06 -12.09 -8.91
CA TYR A 94 -15.28 -10.85 -9.67
C TYR A 94 -13.99 -10.17 -10.11
N GLU A 95 -14.09 -9.41 -11.19
CA GLU A 95 -13.07 -8.45 -11.65
C GLU A 95 -13.72 -7.08 -11.82
N GLY A 96 -12.91 -6.03 -11.86
CA GLY A 96 -13.45 -4.69 -11.98
C GLY A 96 -12.43 -3.63 -12.37
N GLU A 97 -12.99 -2.50 -12.77
CA GLU A 97 -12.25 -1.28 -13.02
C GLU A 97 -12.90 -0.14 -12.24
N TYR A 98 -12.07 0.78 -11.76
CA TYR A 98 -12.52 1.98 -11.10
C TYR A 98 -11.59 3.13 -11.41
N GLY A 99 -12.14 4.29 -11.74
CA GLY A 99 -11.34 5.47 -12.06
C GLY A 99 -12.04 6.76 -11.73
N PHE A 100 -11.27 7.78 -11.38
CA PHE A 100 -11.77 9.13 -11.17
C PHE A 100 -10.76 10.19 -11.60
N GLU A 101 -11.29 11.34 -12.03
CA GLU A 101 -10.51 12.52 -12.43
C GLU A 101 -10.98 13.75 -11.67
N VAL A 102 -10.03 14.42 -11.02
CA VAL A 102 -10.29 15.62 -10.22
C VAL A 102 -9.72 16.83 -10.93
N ALA A 103 -10.56 17.83 -11.19
CA ALA A 103 -10.17 19.11 -11.74
C ALA A 103 -10.08 20.18 -10.64
N ALA A 104 -8.99 20.95 -10.61
CA ALA A 104 -8.84 22.10 -9.74
C ALA A 104 -9.71 23.27 -10.22
N VAL A 105 -10.34 23.97 -9.28
CA VAL A 105 -11.18 25.15 -9.52
C VAL A 105 -10.49 26.38 -8.95
N ARG A 106 -10.75 27.57 -9.52
CA ARG A 106 -10.26 28.84 -8.97
C ARG A 106 -10.65 28.97 -7.49
N GLY A 107 -9.74 29.50 -6.68
CA GLY A 107 -9.95 29.65 -5.24
C GLY A 107 -9.59 28.42 -4.39
N GLY A 108 -8.91 27.42 -4.96
CA GLY A 108 -8.39 26.26 -4.23
C GLY A 108 -9.39 25.10 -4.04
N GLY A 109 -10.59 25.22 -4.61
CA GLY A 109 -11.58 24.14 -4.64
C GLY A 109 -11.28 23.09 -5.72
N PHE A 110 -12.08 22.03 -5.75
CA PHE A 110 -11.98 20.96 -6.74
C PHE A 110 -13.37 20.57 -7.26
N ARG A 111 -13.40 19.80 -8.35
CA ARG A 111 -14.57 19.12 -8.87
C ARG A 111 -14.18 17.75 -9.41
N VAL A 112 -14.98 16.73 -9.12
CA VAL A 112 -14.88 15.43 -9.81
C VAL A 112 -15.44 15.60 -11.22
N SER A 113 -14.57 15.52 -12.20
CA SER A 113 -14.89 15.75 -13.61
C SER A 113 -15.29 14.48 -14.35
N ARG A 114 -14.74 13.34 -13.92
CA ARG A 114 -15.09 11.99 -14.36
C ARG A 114 -15.02 11.05 -13.15
N GLU A 115 -15.93 10.10 -13.08
CA GLU A 115 -15.80 8.91 -12.24
C GLU A 115 -16.51 7.74 -12.92
N ASN A 116 -15.91 6.56 -12.90
CA ASN A 116 -16.49 5.35 -13.48
C ASN A 116 -16.14 4.13 -12.65
N CYS A 117 -17.08 3.18 -12.63
CA CYS A 117 -16.85 1.86 -12.07
C CYS A 117 -17.48 0.83 -13.01
N GLY A 118 -16.77 -0.26 -13.25
CA GLY A 118 -17.27 -1.47 -13.89
C GLY A 118 -16.94 -2.68 -13.02
N VAL A 119 -17.89 -3.60 -12.88
CA VAL A 119 -17.75 -4.86 -12.16
C VAL A 119 -18.23 -5.98 -13.06
N TRP A 120 -17.38 -6.98 -13.24
CA TRP A 120 -17.66 -8.24 -13.93
C TRP A 120 -17.76 -9.35 -12.90
N LEU A 121 -18.92 -9.99 -12.83
CA LEU A 121 -19.19 -11.14 -11.97
C LEU A 121 -18.86 -12.43 -12.73
N ASP A 122 -18.48 -13.48 -12.01
CA ASP A 122 -18.20 -14.79 -12.61
C ASP A 122 -17.15 -14.76 -13.74
N ALA A 123 -16.09 -13.94 -13.61
CA ALA A 123 -15.04 -13.72 -14.62
C ALA A 123 -14.30 -14.99 -15.14
N GLY A 124 -14.63 -16.19 -14.64
CA GLY A 124 -14.19 -17.49 -15.14
C GLY A 124 -15.15 -18.19 -16.14
N ARG A 125 -16.34 -17.65 -16.42
CA ARG A 125 -17.27 -18.19 -17.43
C ARG A 125 -17.12 -17.41 -18.74
N GLY A 126 -16.21 -17.88 -19.59
CA GLY A 126 -15.87 -17.25 -20.86
C GLY A 126 -17.01 -17.16 -21.87
N ASP A 127 -17.85 -16.13 -21.78
CA ASP A 127 -18.77 -15.73 -22.87
C ASP A 127 -18.19 -14.63 -23.78
N GLY A 128 -17.04 -14.03 -23.41
CA GLY A 128 -16.39 -13.00 -24.21
C GLY A 128 -17.14 -11.65 -24.24
N SER A 129 -18.12 -11.44 -23.36
CA SER A 129 -18.77 -10.15 -23.12
C SER A 129 -17.71 -9.16 -22.64
N ARG A 130 -17.52 -8.09 -23.42
CA ARG A 130 -16.69 -6.94 -23.05
C ARG A 130 -17.45 -5.94 -22.15
N ARG A 131 -18.71 -6.21 -21.80
CA ARG A 131 -19.53 -5.27 -21.04
C ARG A 131 -19.62 -5.74 -19.59
N ALA A 132 -19.33 -4.84 -18.66
CA ALA A 132 -19.47 -5.10 -17.23
C ALA A 132 -20.92 -5.44 -16.87
N ASP A 133 -21.10 -6.39 -15.95
CA ASP A 133 -22.41 -6.77 -15.41
C ASP A 133 -23.06 -5.61 -14.66
N ALA A 134 -22.26 -4.90 -13.86
CA ALA A 134 -22.65 -3.67 -13.21
C ALA A 134 -21.65 -2.55 -13.54
N TYR A 135 -22.17 -1.38 -13.91
CA TYR A 135 -21.37 -0.19 -14.18
C TYR A 135 -22.12 1.12 -13.91
N PHE A 136 -21.35 2.18 -13.71
CA PHE A 136 -21.81 3.57 -13.76
C PHE A 136 -20.74 4.49 -14.38
N ARG A 137 -21.17 5.62 -14.95
CA ARG A 137 -20.30 6.72 -15.36
C ARG A 137 -20.88 8.07 -14.93
N ILE A 138 -20.09 8.83 -14.17
CA ILE A 138 -20.34 10.22 -13.79
C ILE A 138 -19.51 11.12 -14.68
N ASP A 139 -20.16 12.04 -15.39
CA ASP A 139 -19.51 13.07 -16.19
C ASP A 139 -19.91 14.45 -15.67
N LYS A 140 -18.92 15.25 -15.26
CA LYS A 140 -19.10 16.63 -14.74
C LYS A 140 -20.15 16.73 -13.61
N GLY A 141 -20.22 15.71 -12.76
CA GLY A 141 -21.15 15.65 -11.62
C GLY A 141 -22.57 15.19 -11.97
N VAL A 142 -22.79 14.63 -13.16
CA VAL A 142 -24.07 14.05 -13.59
C VAL A 142 -23.88 12.57 -13.91
N LEU A 143 -24.83 11.73 -13.49
CA LEU A 143 -24.88 10.32 -13.88
C LEU A 143 -25.21 10.21 -15.37
N ALA A 144 -24.21 9.89 -16.18
CA ALA A 144 -24.31 9.81 -17.63
C ALA A 144 -24.78 8.42 -18.08
N GLU A 145 -24.28 7.37 -17.45
CA GLU A 145 -24.60 5.98 -17.76
C GLU A 145 -24.70 5.15 -16.48
N SER A 146 -25.58 4.15 -16.48
CA SER A 146 -25.68 3.15 -15.42
C SER A 146 -26.29 1.85 -15.94
N SER A 147 -26.07 0.79 -15.20
CA SER A 147 -26.64 -0.56 -15.40
C SER A 147 -27.90 -0.77 -14.57
N GLU A 148 -27.93 -0.22 -13.36
CA GLU A 148 -29.02 -0.42 -12.42
C GLU A 148 -30.21 0.54 -12.67
N PRO A 149 -31.46 0.08 -12.48
CA PRO A 149 -32.65 0.86 -12.78
C PRO A 149 -32.84 2.04 -11.81
N VAL A 150 -32.35 1.90 -10.58
CA VAL A 150 -32.45 2.92 -9.53
C VAL A 150 -31.07 3.17 -8.96
N MET A 151 -30.54 4.35 -9.28
CA MET A 151 -29.22 4.79 -8.84
C MET A 151 -29.34 5.87 -7.76
N PRO A 152 -28.47 5.88 -6.74
CA PRO A 152 -28.48 6.92 -5.71
C PRO A 152 -28.13 8.29 -6.31
N PRO A 153 -28.55 9.40 -5.67
CA PRO A 153 -28.26 10.75 -6.17
C PRO A 153 -26.76 11.04 -6.12
N VAL A 154 -26.26 11.78 -7.12
CA VAL A 154 -24.87 12.23 -7.19
C VAL A 154 -24.62 13.33 -6.16
N SER A 155 -23.53 13.22 -5.40
CA SER A 155 -23.04 14.24 -4.48
C SER A 155 -21.79 14.91 -5.03
N GLY A 156 -21.69 16.23 -4.94
CA GLY A 156 -20.51 16.97 -5.41
C GLY A 156 -19.28 16.90 -4.49
N GLN A 157 -19.41 16.31 -3.30
CA GLN A 157 -18.36 16.32 -2.25
C GLN A 157 -17.71 14.95 -2.02
N ARG A 158 -18.27 13.88 -2.58
CA ARG A 158 -17.80 12.50 -2.40
C ARG A 158 -17.65 11.84 -3.76
N LEU A 159 -16.77 10.84 -3.80
CA LEU A 159 -16.75 9.90 -4.92
C LEU A 159 -18.09 9.13 -4.91
N TYR A 160 -18.69 8.99 -6.09
CA TYR A 160 -19.98 8.36 -6.29
C TYR A 160 -20.00 6.89 -5.90
N LEU A 161 -18.88 6.17 -6.00
CA LEU A 161 -18.76 4.79 -5.53
C LEU A 161 -19.20 4.62 -4.07
N VAL A 162 -18.99 5.64 -3.22
CA VAL A 162 -19.45 5.63 -1.82
C VAL A 162 -20.98 5.48 -1.73
N SER A 163 -21.71 6.20 -2.59
CA SER A 163 -23.17 6.08 -2.67
C SER A 163 -23.59 4.80 -3.39
N ALA A 164 -22.90 4.44 -4.47
CA ALA A 164 -23.20 3.25 -5.27
C ALA A 164 -22.98 1.95 -4.48
N ALA A 165 -22.09 1.94 -3.48
CA ALA A 165 -21.86 0.83 -2.57
C ALA A 165 -23.07 0.42 -1.72
N GLY A 166 -24.14 1.23 -1.71
CA GLY A 166 -25.45 0.83 -1.18
C GLY A 166 -26.18 -0.19 -2.05
N LEU A 167 -25.71 -0.44 -3.28
CA LEU A 167 -26.15 -1.50 -4.16
C LEU A 167 -25.15 -2.66 -4.08
N ASP A 168 -25.64 -3.87 -3.82
CA ASP A 168 -24.81 -5.05 -3.55
C ASP A 168 -23.79 -5.32 -4.67
N VAL A 169 -24.12 -5.01 -5.92
CA VAL A 169 -23.24 -5.21 -7.09
C VAL A 169 -21.95 -4.36 -7.05
N PHE A 170 -21.97 -3.18 -6.41
CA PHE A 170 -20.78 -2.32 -6.28
C PHE A 170 -20.08 -2.48 -4.92
N ARG A 171 -20.69 -3.21 -3.98
CA ARG A 171 -20.16 -3.39 -2.63
C ARG A 171 -18.75 -4.04 -2.63
N PRO A 172 -18.47 -5.10 -3.40
CA PRO A 172 -17.14 -5.72 -3.42
C PRO A 172 -16.04 -4.78 -3.95
N ALA A 173 -16.37 -3.92 -4.92
CA ALA A 173 -15.44 -2.92 -5.43
C ALA A 173 -15.14 -1.86 -4.36
N PHE A 174 -16.17 -1.36 -3.68
CA PHE A 174 -16.01 -0.41 -2.58
C PHE A 174 -15.19 -1.00 -1.43
N ASP A 175 -15.54 -2.19 -0.94
CA ASP A 175 -14.87 -2.82 0.21
C ASP A 175 -13.39 -3.09 -0.09
N GLY A 176 -13.07 -3.57 -1.29
CA GLY A 176 -11.69 -3.80 -1.73
C GLY A 176 -10.86 -2.52 -1.83
N LEU A 177 -11.39 -1.50 -2.53
CA LEU A 177 -10.67 -0.24 -2.77
C LEU A 177 -10.56 0.61 -1.49
N ALA A 178 -11.62 0.65 -0.67
CA ALA A 178 -11.60 1.31 0.63
C ALA A 178 -10.72 0.56 1.63
N GLY A 179 -10.57 -0.77 1.50
CA GLY A 179 -9.74 -1.58 2.38
C GLY A 179 -8.23 -1.37 2.19
N ILE A 180 -7.78 -0.77 1.09
CA ILE A 180 -6.36 -0.56 0.81
C ILE A 180 -5.71 0.27 1.93
N SER A 181 -4.66 -0.27 2.53
CA SER A 181 -3.97 0.34 3.67
C SER A 181 -2.51 0.64 3.33
N VAL A 182 -2.12 1.91 3.42
CA VAL A 182 -0.75 2.36 3.17
C VAL A 182 -0.14 2.85 4.49
N PHE A 183 0.93 2.18 4.92
CA PHE A 183 1.61 2.42 6.19
C PHE A 183 2.91 3.20 5.99
N SER A 184 3.12 4.15 6.89
CA SER A 184 4.33 4.94 7.05
C SER A 184 4.64 4.96 8.55
N LEU A 185 5.19 3.85 9.01
CA LEU A 185 5.32 3.53 10.43
C LEU A 185 6.36 4.42 11.10
N ASN A 186 5.99 4.95 12.27
CA ASN A 186 6.82 5.89 13.01
C ASN A 186 7.19 5.33 14.40
N PRO A 187 8.44 4.87 14.60
CA PRO A 187 8.91 4.38 15.89
C PRO A 187 8.68 5.33 17.06
N ASP A 188 8.81 6.65 16.87
CA ASP A 188 8.62 7.63 17.95
C ASP A 188 7.17 7.73 18.40
N VAL A 189 6.23 7.48 17.50
CA VAL A 189 4.79 7.44 17.83
C VAL A 189 4.47 6.12 18.54
N MET A 190 4.95 5.00 17.99
CA MET A 190 4.76 3.66 18.56
C MET A 190 5.40 3.48 19.95
N ARG A 191 6.42 4.28 20.25
CA ARG A 191 7.13 4.29 21.53
C ARG A 191 6.30 4.92 22.67
N GLN A 192 5.39 5.83 22.33
CA GLN A 192 4.64 6.58 23.32
C GLN A 192 3.52 5.71 23.91
N PRO A 193 3.21 5.85 25.21
CA PRO A 193 1.98 5.31 25.75
C PRO A 193 0.76 5.85 25.00
N GLN A 194 -0.15 4.98 24.62
CA GLN A 194 -1.38 5.29 23.89
C GLN A 194 -2.60 5.15 24.81
N THR A 195 -3.70 5.83 24.49
CA THR A 195 -4.99 5.49 25.09
C THR A 195 -5.49 4.17 24.52
N PRO A 196 -6.19 3.32 25.30
CA PRO A 196 -6.82 2.12 24.77
C PRO A 196 -7.67 2.43 23.54
N ASP A 197 -7.38 1.73 22.44
CA ASP A 197 -8.13 1.77 21.20
C ASP A 197 -8.84 0.44 21.01
N THR A 198 -9.80 0.41 20.07
CA THR A 198 -10.39 -0.87 19.68
C THR A 198 -9.31 -1.83 19.16
N GLY A 199 -8.31 -1.37 18.40
CA GLY A 199 -7.27 -2.22 17.82
C GLY A 199 -7.78 -3.12 16.70
N GLU A 200 -8.87 -2.74 16.02
CA GLU A 200 -9.41 -3.48 14.86
C GLU A 200 -8.49 -3.37 13.63
N PHE A 201 -7.97 -2.16 13.38
CA PHE A 201 -7.04 -1.89 12.28
C PHE A 201 -5.83 -1.13 12.81
N LEU A 202 -4.65 -1.42 12.26
CA LEU A 202 -3.45 -0.67 12.57
C LEU A 202 -3.53 0.75 11.97
N ASN A 203 -3.22 1.75 12.78
CA ASN A 203 -3.05 3.12 12.31
C ASN A 203 -1.82 3.22 11.41
N ARG A 204 -1.85 4.16 10.46
CA ARG A 204 -0.82 4.28 9.42
C ARG A 204 0.59 4.47 9.96
N ASP A 205 0.71 5.18 11.07
CA ASP A 205 1.95 5.48 11.79
C ASP A 205 2.26 4.45 12.89
N GLY A 206 1.36 3.49 13.14
CA GLY A 206 1.46 2.49 14.19
C GLY A 206 1.01 2.99 15.57
N ALA A 207 0.35 4.14 15.68
CA ALA A 207 0.02 4.76 16.98
C ALA A 207 -0.86 3.93 17.93
N ASN A 208 -1.61 2.95 17.41
CA ASN A 208 -2.47 2.07 18.20
C ASN A 208 -1.94 0.62 18.30
N ILE A 209 -0.66 0.39 17.96
CA ILE A 209 -0.09 -0.96 17.82
C ILE A 209 -0.25 -1.86 19.05
N ALA A 210 -0.27 -1.29 20.28
CA ALA A 210 -0.44 -2.09 21.49
C ALA A 210 -1.85 -2.74 21.55
N SER A 211 -2.89 -2.00 21.17
CA SER A 211 -4.27 -2.52 21.06
C SER A 211 -4.37 -3.58 19.97
N VAL A 212 -3.73 -3.35 18.82
CA VAL A 212 -3.75 -4.30 17.69
C VAL A 212 -3.11 -5.62 18.10
N LEU A 213 -1.91 -5.58 18.69
CA LEU A 213 -1.20 -6.78 19.17
C LEU A 213 -2.01 -7.58 20.19
N HIS A 214 -2.78 -6.90 21.05
CA HIS A 214 -3.63 -7.56 22.04
C HIS A 214 -4.79 -8.33 21.40
N ARG A 215 -5.27 -7.87 20.25
CA ARG A 215 -6.37 -8.50 19.49
C ARG A 215 -5.94 -9.55 18.48
N LEU A 216 -4.65 -9.67 18.19
CA LEU A 216 -4.17 -10.63 17.20
C LEU A 216 -4.55 -12.05 17.56
N GLU A 217 -4.94 -12.81 16.54
CA GLU A 217 -5.08 -14.26 16.66
C GLU A 217 -3.73 -14.88 17.04
N PRO A 218 -3.70 -15.93 17.89
CA PRO A 218 -2.45 -16.54 18.36
C PRO A 218 -1.52 -17.00 17.22
N ALA A 219 -2.09 -17.42 16.08
CA ALA A 219 -1.31 -17.84 14.91
C ALA A 219 -0.56 -16.67 14.26
N ASP A 220 -1.19 -15.51 14.08
CA ASP A 220 -0.55 -14.35 13.47
C ASP A 220 0.42 -13.68 14.44
N LYS A 221 0.08 -13.63 15.74
CA LYS A 221 1.00 -13.17 16.79
C LYS A 221 2.28 -14.03 16.82
N GLY A 222 2.14 -15.36 16.82
CA GLY A 222 3.28 -16.26 16.81
C GLY A 222 4.17 -16.11 15.57
N ARG A 223 3.56 -15.84 14.40
CA ARG A 223 4.31 -15.56 13.15
C ARG A 223 5.09 -14.25 13.24
N ILE A 224 4.48 -13.19 13.80
CA ILE A 224 5.14 -11.90 14.05
C ILE A 224 6.33 -12.09 15.01
N GLU A 225 6.15 -12.77 16.13
CA GLU A 225 7.22 -13.02 17.10
C GLU A 225 8.37 -13.84 16.50
N ALA A 226 8.05 -14.85 15.67
CA ALA A 226 9.07 -15.67 14.99
C ALA A 226 9.93 -14.87 14.01
N TYR A 227 9.35 -13.93 13.25
CA TYR A 227 10.14 -13.02 12.40
C TYR A 227 10.89 -11.97 13.22
N LEU A 228 10.26 -11.41 14.26
CA LEU A 228 10.90 -10.42 15.11
C LEU A 228 12.15 -10.98 15.78
N GLN A 229 12.09 -12.24 16.24
CA GLN A 229 13.23 -12.94 16.83
C GLN A 229 14.38 -13.14 15.83
N GLN A 230 14.08 -13.37 14.55
CA GLN A 230 15.09 -13.50 13.50
C GLN A 230 15.73 -12.15 13.16
N ILE A 231 14.94 -11.05 13.19
CA ILE A 231 15.43 -9.68 12.97
C ILE A 231 16.25 -9.19 14.17
N VAL A 232 15.80 -9.50 15.40
CA VAL A 232 16.40 -9.07 16.67
C VAL A 232 16.65 -10.31 17.53
N PRO A 233 17.84 -10.94 17.42
CA PRO A 233 18.16 -12.14 18.18
C PRO A 233 17.95 -11.97 19.69
N GLY A 234 17.27 -12.93 20.29
CA GLY A 234 16.93 -12.94 21.72
C GLY A 234 15.59 -12.27 22.05
N MET A 235 14.95 -11.56 21.12
CA MET A 235 13.62 -10.98 21.35
C MET A 235 12.54 -12.01 21.03
N HIS A 236 11.87 -12.57 22.04
CA HIS A 236 10.97 -13.72 21.85
C HIS A 236 9.49 -13.42 22.08
N GLU A 237 9.17 -12.35 22.82
CA GLU A 237 7.78 -12.00 23.13
C GLU A 237 7.57 -10.49 22.98
N VAL A 238 6.41 -10.13 22.42
CA VAL A 238 5.89 -8.77 22.48
C VAL A 238 4.43 -8.79 22.92
N SER A 239 4.09 -7.93 23.87
CA SER A 239 2.75 -7.90 24.46
C SER A 239 2.30 -6.48 24.77
N ARG A 240 1.00 -6.31 24.96
CA ARG A 240 0.40 -5.10 25.52
C ARG A 240 0.66 -5.07 27.02
N SER A 241 1.15 -3.95 27.52
CA SER A 241 1.26 -3.64 28.95
C SER A 241 0.34 -2.48 29.31
N GLU A 242 -0.43 -2.63 30.38
CA GLU A 242 -1.32 -1.59 30.90
C GLU A 242 -0.57 -0.64 31.85
N LEU A 243 -0.83 0.66 31.70
CA LEU A 243 -0.26 1.76 32.49
C LEU A 243 -1.39 2.70 32.94
N GLY A 244 -2.23 2.21 33.85
CA GLY A 244 -3.42 2.93 34.30
C GLY A 244 -4.43 3.08 33.16
N ASN A 245 -4.71 4.32 32.75
CA ASN A 245 -5.59 4.63 31.60
C ASN A 245 -4.86 4.62 30.25
N TRP A 246 -3.58 4.26 30.26
CA TRP A 246 -2.73 4.17 29.08
C TRP A 246 -2.30 2.73 28.88
N GLU A 247 -1.79 2.44 27.69
CA GLU A 247 -1.17 1.18 27.37
C GLU A 247 0.09 1.41 26.53
N THR A 248 1.00 0.45 26.56
CA THR A 248 2.25 0.47 25.79
C THR A 248 2.64 -0.94 25.40
N LEU A 249 3.76 -1.07 24.68
CA LEU A 249 4.36 -2.34 24.36
C LEU A 249 5.34 -2.76 25.47
N GLU A 250 5.30 -4.03 25.83
CA GLU A 250 6.32 -4.70 26.63
C GLU A 250 6.95 -5.83 25.82
N PHE A 251 8.27 -5.86 25.86
CA PHE A 251 9.14 -6.78 25.14
C PHE A 251 9.86 -7.69 26.13
N ALA A 252 9.96 -8.98 25.81
CA ALA A 252 10.78 -9.92 26.57
C ALA A 252 11.99 -10.37 25.75
N GLN A 253 13.18 -10.18 26.32
CA GLN A 253 14.44 -10.57 25.69
C GLN A 253 15.24 -11.54 26.54
N ASP A 254 15.70 -12.64 25.95
CA ASP A 254 16.64 -13.57 26.57
C ASP A 254 18.04 -12.98 26.57
N VAL A 255 18.62 -12.87 27.76
CA VAL A 255 19.97 -12.34 27.98
C VAL A 255 20.88 -13.46 28.48
N PRO A 256 22.04 -13.70 27.83
CA PRO A 256 22.98 -14.72 28.28
C PRO A 256 23.35 -14.56 29.77
N GLY A 257 23.13 -15.62 30.55
CA GLY A 257 23.41 -15.64 31.98
C GLY A 257 22.27 -15.16 32.89
N ALA A 258 21.17 -14.63 32.34
CA ALA A 258 19.97 -14.34 33.10
C ALA A 258 19.14 -15.62 33.32
N LYS A 259 18.52 -15.76 34.50
CA LYS A 259 17.60 -16.88 34.79
C LYS A 259 16.20 -16.69 34.17
N ASN A 260 15.79 -15.44 33.98
CA ASN A 260 14.51 -15.05 33.40
C ASN A 260 14.76 -14.00 32.29
N PRO A 261 13.88 -13.92 31.28
CA PRO A 261 13.95 -12.88 30.25
C PRO A 261 13.90 -11.48 30.88
N TRP A 262 14.66 -10.54 30.33
CA TRP A 262 14.55 -9.14 30.70
C TRP A 262 13.31 -8.55 30.03
N ARG A 263 12.54 -7.76 30.77
CA ARG A 263 11.34 -7.07 30.27
C ARG A 263 11.62 -5.60 30.12
N PHE A 264 11.26 -5.05 28.96
CA PHE A 264 11.46 -3.64 28.63
C PHE A 264 10.20 -3.06 28.02
N GLN A 265 9.92 -1.81 28.33
CA GLN A 265 8.88 -1.06 27.63
C GLN A 265 9.40 -0.52 26.29
N ALA A 266 8.49 -0.16 25.39
CA ALA A 266 8.78 0.42 24.08
C ALA A 266 9.82 1.57 24.12
N GLN A 267 9.83 2.34 25.21
CA GLN A 267 10.74 3.46 25.45
C GLN A 267 12.22 3.08 25.47
N SER A 268 12.54 1.84 25.83
CA SER A 268 13.91 1.34 25.90
C SER A 268 14.32 0.53 24.66
N VAL A 269 13.44 0.44 23.66
CA VAL A 269 13.63 -0.37 22.45
C VAL A 269 14.12 0.51 21.29
N SER A 270 15.02 -0.04 20.47
CA SER A 270 15.59 0.66 19.32
C SER A 270 14.54 0.98 18.25
N ASP A 271 14.76 2.06 17.49
CA ASP A 271 13.86 2.46 16.39
C ASP A 271 13.69 1.35 15.36
N GLY A 272 14.78 0.65 15.01
CA GLY A 272 14.75 -0.46 14.06
C GLY A 272 13.87 -1.62 14.54
N THR A 273 13.93 -1.97 15.82
CA THR A 273 13.06 -3.02 16.40
C THR A 273 11.59 -2.62 16.37
N LEU A 274 11.26 -1.38 16.74
CA LEU A 274 9.88 -0.88 16.69
C LEU A 274 9.37 -0.82 15.25
N ARG A 275 10.19 -0.38 14.29
CA ARG A 275 9.80 -0.36 12.88
C ARG A 275 9.59 -1.76 12.33
N ALA A 276 10.49 -2.71 12.62
CA ALA A 276 10.32 -4.12 12.26
C ALA A 276 8.99 -4.67 12.79
N LEU A 277 8.71 -4.47 14.08
CA LEU A 277 7.45 -4.87 14.68
C LEU A 277 6.26 -4.23 13.96
N GLY A 278 6.29 -2.93 13.72
CA GLY A 278 5.24 -2.23 13.00
C GLY A 278 5.00 -2.80 11.61
N VAL A 279 6.07 -3.14 10.88
CA VAL A 279 5.98 -3.74 9.55
C VAL A 279 5.38 -5.14 9.65
N LEU A 280 5.84 -5.97 10.58
CA LEU A 280 5.31 -7.32 10.78
C LEU A 280 3.83 -7.31 11.20
N VAL A 281 3.44 -6.39 12.09
CA VAL A 281 2.03 -6.19 12.45
C VAL A 281 1.26 -5.69 11.23
N ALA A 282 1.77 -4.71 10.47
CA ALA A 282 1.12 -4.28 9.24
C ALA A 282 0.92 -5.45 8.27
N LEU A 283 1.90 -6.36 8.15
CA LEU A 283 1.94 -7.53 7.28
C LEU A 283 0.97 -8.65 7.64
N PHE A 284 0.85 -8.94 8.94
CA PHE A 284 0.15 -10.13 9.42
C PHE A 284 -1.11 -9.80 10.24
N ALA A 285 -1.31 -8.55 10.65
CA ALA A 285 -2.56 -8.14 11.29
C ALA A 285 -3.71 -8.13 10.29
N GLY A 286 -4.84 -8.68 10.75
CA GLY A 286 -6.12 -8.69 10.08
C GLY A 286 -7.06 -9.64 10.82
N THR A 287 -8.33 -9.28 10.92
CA THR A 287 -9.36 -10.13 11.52
C THR A 287 -10.25 -10.71 10.42
N GLY A 288 -10.38 -12.03 10.36
CA GLY A 288 -11.35 -12.70 9.49
C GLY A 288 -11.03 -12.70 7.99
N SER A 289 -12.07 -12.53 7.16
CA SER A 289 -12.10 -12.85 5.71
C SER A 289 -11.66 -11.72 4.76
N THR A 290 -11.15 -10.60 5.27
CA THR A 290 -10.83 -9.43 4.42
C THR A 290 -9.39 -8.97 4.64
N LEU A 291 -8.42 -9.79 4.23
CA LEU A 291 -7.07 -9.28 4.06
C LEU A 291 -7.07 -8.37 2.82
N SER A 292 -6.81 -7.08 3.03
CA SER A 292 -6.75 -6.09 1.96
C SER A 292 -5.32 -5.89 1.45
N THR A 293 -5.19 -5.20 0.31
CA THR A 293 -3.90 -4.76 -0.20
C THR A 293 -3.20 -3.84 0.79
N VAL A 294 -1.92 -4.12 1.05
CA VAL A 294 -1.10 -3.29 1.94
C VAL A 294 0.09 -2.68 1.21
N GLY A 295 0.22 -1.37 1.34
CA GLY A 295 1.38 -0.58 0.94
C GLY A 295 2.29 -0.28 2.13
N ILE A 296 3.60 -0.47 2.01
CA ILE A 296 4.56 -0.12 3.09
C ILE A 296 5.68 0.74 2.52
N GLU A 297 5.91 1.88 3.16
CA GLU A 297 6.99 2.79 2.82
C GLU A 297 8.30 2.44 3.53
N GLU A 298 9.33 2.10 2.74
CA GLU A 298 10.71 1.88 3.20
C GLU A 298 10.75 1.01 4.46
N PRO A 299 10.21 -0.23 4.42
CA PRO A 299 10.10 -1.11 5.58
C PRO A 299 11.45 -1.39 6.24
N GLU A 300 12.54 -1.27 5.48
CA GLU A 300 13.90 -1.54 5.90
C GLU A 300 14.62 -0.34 6.53
N SER A 301 14.04 0.85 6.51
CA SER A 301 14.68 2.04 7.07
C SER A 301 14.95 1.85 8.57
N ALA A 302 16.16 2.19 9.02
CA ALA A 302 16.65 1.95 10.38
C ALA A 302 16.84 0.48 10.81
N LEU A 303 16.72 -0.49 9.90
CA LEU A 303 17.12 -1.87 10.15
C LEU A 303 18.61 -2.10 9.90
N HIS A 304 19.19 -3.05 10.64
CA HIS A 304 20.52 -3.54 10.36
C HIS A 304 20.53 -4.34 9.04
N PRO A 305 21.54 -4.18 8.16
CA PRO A 305 21.59 -4.86 6.86
C PRO A 305 21.40 -6.38 6.93
N ALA A 306 21.98 -7.03 7.95
CA ALA A 306 21.83 -8.47 8.17
C ALA A 306 20.37 -8.94 8.37
N ALA A 307 19.46 -8.05 8.77
CA ALA A 307 18.04 -8.37 8.95
C ALA A 307 17.20 -8.13 7.70
N ALA A 308 17.76 -7.50 6.66
CA ALA A 308 17.03 -7.15 5.44
C ALA A 308 16.51 -8.39 4.69
N GLY A 309 17.28 -9.48 4.68
CA GLY A 309 16.84 -10.76 4.11
C GLY A 309 15.62 -11.34 4.81
N VAL A 310 15.61 -11.32 6.15
CA VAL A 310 14.47 -11.80 6.96
C VAL A 310 13.22 -10.95 6.71
N LEU A 311 13.39 -9.63 6.57
CA LEU A 311 12.29 -8.73 6.22
C LEU A 311 11.73 -9.05 4.83
N LEU A 312 12.58 -9.32 3.83
CA LEU A 312 12.14 -9.74 2.50
C LEU A 312 11.35 -11.05 2.56
N ASP A 313 11.79 -12.01 3.38
CA ASP A 313 11.06 -13.27 3.58
C ASP A 313 9.69 -13.01 4.19
N ALA A 314 9.58 -12.15 5.21
CA ALA A 314 8.29 -11.75 5.77
C ALA A 314 7.36 -11.07 4.75
N LEU A 315 7.91 -10.23 3.86
CA LEU A 315 7.14 -9.59 2.78
C LEU A 315 6.58 -10.64 1.79
N ARG A 316 7.40 -11.61 1.39
CA ARG A 316 6.99 -12.69 0.49
C ARG A 316 5.95 -13.59 1.15
N ASP A 317 6.18 -13.93 2.41
CA ASP A 317 5.31 -14.78 3.22
C ASP A 317 3.93 -14.14 3.48
N ALA A 318 3.88 -12.82 3.65
CA ALA A 318 2.62 -12.07 3.68
C ALA A 318 1.93 -12.02 2.30
N SER A 319 2.73 -11.93 1.22
CA SER A 319 2.22 -11.86 -0.15
C SER A 319 1.47 -13.11 -0.61
N GLU A 320 1.63 -14.24 0.09
CA GLU A 320 0.86 -15.47 -0.16
C GLU A 320 -0.59 -15.39 0.29
N ARG A 321 -0.93 -14.47 1.21
CA ARG A 321 -2.29 -14.33 1.76
C ARG A 321 -3.00 -13.05 1.31
N ARG A 322 -2.25 -12.03 0.90
CA ARG A 322 -2.78 -10.73 0.47
C ARG A 322 -1.77 -9.98 -0.39
N GLN A 323 -2.23 -8.97 -1.10
CA GLN A 323 -1.32 -8.17 -1.92
C GLN A 323 -0.45 -7.23 -1.08
N VAL A 324 0.85 -7.17 -1.39
CA VAL A 324 1.86 -6.35 -0.72
C VAL A 324 2.59 -5.48 -1.74
N ILE A 325 2.58 -4.16 -1.51
CA ILE A 325 3.28 -3.17 -2.33
C ILE A 325 4.29 -2.44 -1.44
N VAL A 326 5.55 -2.41 -1.85
CA VAL A 326 6.64 -1.86 -1.04
C VAL A 326 7.37 -0.80 -1.84
N THR A 327 7.76 0.29 -1.20
CA THR A 327 8.78 1.20 -1.74
C THR A 327 10.10 0.95 -1.04
N SER A 328 11.19 0.90 -1.80
CA SER A 328 12.53 0.68 -1.24
C SER A 328 13.58 1.48 -2.01
N HIS A 329 14.60 1.90 -1.28
CA HIS A 329 15.84 2.45 -1.84
C HIS A 329 17.07 1.73 -1.27
N SER A 330 16.88 0.63 -0.54
CA SER A 330 17.95 -0.10 0.12
C SER A 330 18.49 -1.21 -0.77
N PRO A 331 19.79 -1.18 -1.09
CA PRO A 331 20.44 -2.30 -1.74
C PRO A 331 20.37 -3.59 -0.93
N ASP A 332 20.40 -3.51 0.40
CA ASP A 332 20.51 -4.68 1.27
C ASP A 332 19.22 -5.49 1.31
N LEU A 333 18.05 -4.84 1.20
CA LEU A 333 16.76 -5.52 1.02
C LEU A 333 16.66 -6.24 -0.32
N LEU A 334 17.41 -5.75 -1.31
CA LEU A 334 17.35 -6.17 -2.71
C LEU A 334 18.52 -7.07 -3.11
N ASP A 335 19.37 -7.45 -2.16
CA ASP A 335 20.61 -8.18 -2.43
C ASP A 335 20.40 -9.70 -2.52
N ARG A 336 19.45 -10.12 -3.37
CA ARG A 336 19.16 -11.53 -3.67
C ARG A 336 19.02 -11.77 -5.16
N HIS A 337 19.32 -12.99 -5.60
CA HIS A 337 19.18 -13.41 -7.01
C HIS A 337 17.82 -14.04 -7.34
N ASP A 338 16.98 -14.28 -6.34
CA ASP A 338 15.72 -15.03 -6.47
C ASP A 338 14.50 -14.11 -6.65
N PHE A 339 14.70 -12.87 -7.11
CA PHE A 339 13.62 -11.97 -7.48
C PHE A 339 13.03 -12.34 -8.83
N GLU A 340 11.70 -12.35 -8.91
CA GLU A 340 11.03 -12.38 -10.21
C GLU A 340 10.96 -10.97 -10.81
N PHE A 341 11.12 -10.85 -12.12
CA PHE A 341 11.00 -9.56 -12.84
C PHE A 341 9.63 -8.90 -12.65
N SER A 342 8.59 -9.72 -12.52
CA SER A 342 7.22 -9.28 -12.25
C SER A 342 7.13 -8.48 -10.94
N GLN A 343 7.95 -8.81 -9.94
CA GLN A 343 7.95 -8.22 -8.60
C GLN A 343 8.64 -6.86 -8.54
N LEU A 344 9.43 -6.45 -9.53
CA LEU A 344 10.22 -5.22 -9.49
C LEU A 344 9.72 -4.20 -10.50
N ARG A 345 9.60 -2.94 -10.06
CA ARG A 345 9.48 -1.79 -10.95
C ARG A 345 10.53 -0.76 -10.59
N ALA A 346 11.31 -0.37 -11.58
CA ALA A 346 12.30 0.68 -11.45
C ALA A 346 11.59 2.05 -11.42
N VAL A 347 12.04 2.93 -10.53
CA VAL A 347 11.49 4.27 -10.36
C VAL A 347 12.61 5.30 -10.44
N ARG A 348 12.52 6.22 -11.39
CA ARG A 348 13.52 7.26 -11.62
C ARG A 348 12.88 8.62 -11.87
N SER A 349 13.53 9.67 -11.40
CA SER A 349 13.20 11.04 -11.78
C SER A 349 14.06 11.45 -12.96
N ILE A 350 13.45 11.69 -14.12
CA ILE A 350 14.14 12.10 -15.36
C ILE A 350 13.53 13.43 -15.80
N GLY A 351 14.32 14.50 -15.82
CA GLY A 351 13.81 15.84 -16.19
C GLY A 351 12.75 16.38 -15.23
N GLY A 352 12.74 15.95 -13.96
CA GLY A 352 11.72 16.32 -12.98
C GLY A 352 10.41 15.54 -13.13
N GLU A 353 10.40 14.48 -13.92
CA GLU A 353 9.27 13.56 -14.09
C GLU A 353 9.59 12.19 -13.52
N THR A 354 8.72 11.70 -12.65
CA THR A 354 8.79 10.32 -12.17
C THR A 354 8.38 9.37 -13.29
N ARG A 355 9.28 8.43 -13.62
CA ARG A 355 9.03 7.30 -14.49
C ARG A 355 9.03 6.01 -13.67
N ILE A 356 8.01 5.19 -13.86
CA ILE A 356 7.83 3.90 -13.21
C ILE A 356 7.62 2.87 -14.32
N GLY A 357 8.39 1.80 -14.31
CA GLY A 357 8.30 0.79 -15.35
C GLY A 357 9.06 -0.49 -15.01
N PRO A 358 8.96 -1.52 -15.87
CA PRO A 358 9.86 -2.66 -15.81
C PRO A 358 11.32 -2.19 -15.98
N LEU A 359 12.28 -3.04 -15.59
CA LEU A 359 13.68 -2.75 -15.85
C LEU A 359 13.92 -2.65 -17.36
N ASP A 360 14.87 -1.80 -17.76
CA ASP A 360 15.37 -1.75 -19.13
C ASP A 360 16.02 -3.09 -19.55
N GLU A 361 16.28 -3.24 -20.86
CA GLU A 361 16.79 -4.50 -21.42
C GLU A 361 18.12 -4.93 -20.78
N ALA A 362 19.00 -3.97 -20.48
CA ALA A 362 20.31 -4.23 -19.88
C ALA A 362 20.18 -4.73 -18.44
N GLY A 363 19.41 -4.03 -17.59
CA GLY A 363 19.16 -4.44 -16.21
C GLY A 363 18.39 -5.76 -16.13
N ALA A 364 17.42 -5.96 -17.02
CA ALA A 364 16.66 -7.20 -17.11
C ALA A 364 17.54 -8.39 -17.51
N LEU A 365 18.44 -8.22 -18.47
CA LEU A 365 19.39 -9.26 -18.89
C LEU A 365 20.40 -9.58 -17.77
N ALA A 366 20.97 -8.55 -17.13
CA ALA A 366 21.92 -8.71 -16.03
C ALA A 366 21.35 -9.54 -14.87
N MET A 367 20.09 -9.29 -14.50
CA MET A 367 19.39 -10.08 -13.51
C MET A 367 19.07 -11.50 -14.00
N ARG A 368 18.70 -11.67 -15.28
CA ARG A 368 18.28 -12.99 -15.83
C ARG A 368 19.43 -13.97 -15.86
N GLU A 369 20.61 -13.48 -16.23
CA GLU A 369 21.86 -14.23 -16.25
C GLU A 369 22.50 -14.32 -14.85
N GLN A 370 21.81 -13.83 -13.80
CA GLN A 370 22.27 -13.79 -12.41
C GLN A 370 23.64 -13.12 -12.23
N LEU A 371 23.98 -12.18 -13.11
CA LEU A 371 25.25 -11.44 -13.07
C LEU A 371 25.27 -10.38 -11.97
N TYR A 372 24.09 -9.83 -11.67
CA TYR A 372 23.90 -8.82 -10.64
C TYR A 372 22.59 -9.03 -9.87
N THR A 373 22.59 -8.72 -8.57
CA THR A 373 21.34 -8.55 -7.80
C THR A 373 20.70 -7.19 -8.12
N PRO A 374 19.38 -7.01 -7.89
CA PRO A 374 18.76 -5.69 -7.97
C PRO A 374 19.43 -4.68 -7.03
N GLY A 375 19.92 -5.14 -5.86
CA GLY A 375 20.70 -4.32 -4.94
C GLY A 375 22.00 -3.80 -5.54
N GLU A 376 22.76 -4.64 -6.23
CA GLU A 376 23.99 -4.23 -6.93
C GLU A 376 23.72 -3.28 -8.11
N LEU A 377 22.66 -3.54 -8.89
CA LEU A 377 22.21 -2.61 -9.93
C LEU A 377 21.80 -1.26 -9.34
N LEU A 378 21.19 -1.24 -8.16
CA LEU A 378 20.84 0.00 -7.47
C LEU A 378 22.10 0.73 -6.97
N ARG A 379 23.08 0.02 -6.39
CA ARG A 379 24.36 0.60 -5.92
C ARG A 379 25.17 1.24 -7.06
N THR A 380 25.10 0.66 -8.24
CA THR A 380 25.83 1.11 -9.43
C THR A 380 25.05 2.11 -10.28
N ASP A 381 23.87 2.52 -9.82
CA ASP A 381 22.96 3.43 -10.52
C ASP A 381 22.40 2.91 -11.86
N GLN A 382 22.38 1.59 -12.04
CA GLN A 382 21.96 0.90 -13.27
C GLN A 382 20.54 0.33 -13.22
N LEU A 383 19.86 0.39 -12.06
CA LEU A 383 18.45 0.01 -11.98
C LEU A 383 17.58 1.12 -12.60
N LEU A 384 17.30 0.99 -13.89
CA LEU A 384 16.61 1.99 -14.72
C LEU A 384 15.29 1.44 -15.29
N PRO A 385 14.24 2.28 -15.37
CA PRO A 385 13.00 1.89 -16.03
C PRO A 385 13.16 1.88 -17.55
N GLU A 386 12.47 0.96 -18.21
CA GLU A 386 12.34 0.95 -19.66
C GLU A 386 11.85 2.32 -20.15
N THR A 387 12.50 2.84 -21.20
CA THR A 387 12.12 4.11 -21.79
C THR A 387 10.90 3.86 -22.68
N ALA A 388 9.79 4.56 -22.40
CA ALA A 388 8.66 4.59 -23.32
C ALA A 388 9.16 5.03 -24.71
N ARG A 389 8.95 4.18 -25.72
CA ARG A 389 9.30 4.45 -27.12
C ARG A 389 8.41 5.53 -27.73
#